data_AF-A0AAW2AJW5-F1
#
_entry.id   AF-A0AAW2AJW5-F1
#
_cell.length_a   1.000
_cell.length_b   1.000
_cell.length_c   1.000
_cell.angle_alpha   90.00
_cell.angle_beta   90.00
_cell.angle_gamma   90.00
#
_symmetry.space_group_name_H-M   'P 1'
#
loop_
_entity.id
_entity.type
_entity.pdbx_description
1 polymer ?
#
loop_
_entity_poly.entity_id
_entity_poly.type
_entity_poly.pdbx_seq_one_letter_code
_entity_poly.pdbx_strand_id
1 'polypeptide(L)'
;MVKLAFNSALGQKDLKKEEKDEALIPQDVDVEDILRVRQQSRAWCWCMCLGLALILSGVVVGGAYLYRYYFTEEEKMYFCGVNYREENYRMRDSQEDTGMDLPTASKRIEERVRVLKDEGVELINIPVPKFSDSDPADIVHDFNRKLTAYLDLRLNKCYVIPLNTSVVMPPKSFAELLDNIEAGTYLPQSYLVREQMMVTGKVEHVDQLGYFIYGLCRGKDTYKLERRETVFGIQKREALNCHKILHFENKFVVETLICEP
;
A
#
# COMPACT_ATOMS: atom_id res chain seq x y z
N MET A 1 50.98 42.65 11.98
CA MET A 1 51.76 41.79 12.88
C MET A 1 51.24 40.36 12.67
N VAL A 2 51.80 39.49 11.81
CA VAL A 2 53.17 38.92 11.73
C VAL A 2 53.50 38.21 13.05
N LYS A 3 53.82 36.91 13.15
CA LYS A 3 54.05 35.78 12.22
C LYS A 3 54.02 34.50 13.09
N LEU A 4 53.74 33.35 12.45
CA LEU A 4 54.08 32.00 12.94
C LEU A 4 55.58 31.86 13.27
N ALA A 5 55.92 31.03 14.26
CA ALA A 5 57.19 30.31 14.29
C ALA A 5 57.08 29.00 15.09
N PHE A 6 57.31 27.89 14.38
CA PHE A 6 57.82 26.64 14.93
C PHE A 6 59.22 26.84 15.49
N ASN A 7 59.64 26.00 16.44
CA ASN A 7 61.01 25.52 16.53
C ASN A 7 61.04 24.14 17.21
N SER A 8 61.33 23.13 16.39
CA SER A 8 62.01 21.91 16.77
C SER A 8 63.50 22.20 16.95
N ALA A 9 64.15 21.54 17.91
CA ALA A 9 65.53 21.02 17.82
C ALA A 9 65.91 20.41 19.19
N LEU A 10 66.25 19.12 19.33
CA LEU A 10 67.46 18.40 18.87
C LEU A 10 68.59 18.49 19.92
N GLY A 11 69.02 17.32 20.42
CA GLY A 11 70.26 17.10 21.19
C GLY A 11 70.07 17.26 22.71
N GLN A 12 70.54 16.39 23.60
CA GLN A 12 71.73 15.53 23.55
C GLN A 12 71.52 14.25 24.38
N LYS A 13 72.00 13.13 23.82
CA LYS A 13 72.65 12.07 24.61
C LYS A 13 74.04 12.59 25.02
N ASP A 14 74.44 12.32 26.26
CA ASP A 14 75.72 11.68 26.62
C ASP A 14 75.87 11.67 28.16
N LEU A 15 75.80 10.47 28.76
CA LEU A 15 76.94 9.68 29.26
C LEU A 15 77.51 10.20 30.59
N LYS A 16 77.15 9.50 31.67
CA LYS A 16 78.12 9.15 32.72
C LYS A 16 77.86 7.72 33.19
N LYS A 17 78.83 6.87 32.84
CA LYS A 17 79.05 5.50 33.32
C LYS A 17 79.86 5.58 34.61
N GLU A 18 79.83 4.48 35.36
CA GLU A 18 80.54 4.12 36.61
C GLU A 18 79.61 4.12 37.83
N GLU A 19 79.54 3.09 38.65
CA GLU A 19 80.19 1.78 38.74
C GLU A 19 79.53 1.12 39.97
N LYS A 20 79.16 -0.16 39.88
CA LYS A 20 79.27 -1.18 40.95
C LYS A 20 78.46 -2.42 40.57
N ASP A 21 79.20 -3.38 40.03
CA ASP A 21 78.85 -4.79 40.05
C ASP A 21 78.77 -5.29 41.50
N GLU A 22 77.64 -5.88 41.87
CA GLU A 22 77.58 -6.94 42.87
C GLU A 22 76.72 -8.10 42.34
N ALA A 23 77.44 -9.12 41.87
CA ALA A 23 77.18 -10.57 41.97
C ALA A 23 75.74 -11.14 41.92
N LEU A 24 75.53 -11.94 40.85
CA LEU A 24 74.97 -13.31 40.83
C LEU A 24 73.59 -13.61 41.48
N ILE A 25 72.60 -13.90 40.62
CA ILE A 25 71.79 -15.15 40.52
C ILE A 25 70.97 -15.07 39.22
N PRO A 26 70.87 -16.11 38.37
CA PRO A 26 69.96 -16.10 37.21
C PRO A 26 68.52 -16.18 37.73
N GLN A 27 67.69 -15.16 37.46
CA GLN A 27 66.24 -15.33 37.57
C GLN A 27 65.79 -16.17 36.38
N ASP A 28 65.29 -17.36 36.68
CA ASP A 28 64.56 -18.21 35.76
C ASP A 28 63.53 -17.36 35.01
N VAL A 29 63.62 -17.37 33.68
CA VAL A 29 62.55 -16.87 32.83
C VAL A 29 61.35 -17.76 33.13
N ASP A 30 60.33 -17.20 33.78
CA ASP A 30 59.05 -17.86 34.02
C ASP A 30 58.46 -18.34 32.69
N VAL A 31 58.72 -19.62 32.38
CA VAL A 31 58.18 -20.34 31.22
C VAL A 31 56.64 -20.37 31.26
N GLU A 32 56.04 -20.05 32.42
CA GLU A 32 54.60 -19.95 32.61
C GLU A 32 53.97 -18.72 31.94
N ASP A 33 54.71 -17.64 31.71
CA ASP A 33 54.14 -16.42 31.10
C ASP A 33 54.04 -16.52 29.56
N ILE A 34 54.89 -17.34 28.92
CA ILE A 34 54.82 -17.62 27.49
C ILE A 34 53.68 -18.61 27.17
N LEU A 35 53.31 -19.47 28.11
CA LEU A 35 52.18 -20.40 27.94
C LEU A 35 50.80 -19.74 28.17
N ARG A 36 50.73 -18.63 28.91
CA ARG A 36 49.46 -17.89 29.12
C ARG A 36 48.95 -17.17 27.87
N VAL A 37 49.83 -16.82 26.94
CA VAL A 37 49.44 -16.14 25.69
C VAL A 37 48.81 -17.11 24.66
N ARG A 38 49.08 -18.42 24.75
CA ARG A 38 48.57 -19.43 23.80
C ARG A 38 47.36 -20.22 24.31
N GLN A 39 46.69 -19.75 25.36
CA GLN A 39 45.41 -20.31 25.80
C GLN A 39 44.34 -19.21 25.82
N GLN A 40 44.39 -18.29 24.86
CA GLN A 40 43.29 -17.38 24.58
C GLN A 40 42.05 -18.23 24.26
N SER A 41 41.12 -18.16 25.21
CA SER A 41 40.35 -19.33 25.59
C SER A 41 39.25 -19.65 24.58
N ARG A 42 39.07 -20.94 24.30
CA ARG A 42 37.85 -21.44 23.65
C ARG A 42 36.60 -20.85 24.32
N ALA A 43 36.61 -20.67 25.64
CA ALA A 43 35.55 -20.02 26.39
C ALA A 43 35.30 -18.55 26.01
N TRP A 44 36.34 -17.76 25.70
CA TRP A 44 36.19 -16.38 25.26
C TRP A 44 35.60 -16.30 23.84
N CYS A 45 36.06 -17.15 22.93
CA CYS A 45 35.46 -17.27 21.61
C CYS A 45 33.98 -17.66 21.70
N TRP A 46 33.63 -18.62 22.57
CA TRP A 46 32.25 -19.04 22.80
C TRP A 46 31.40 -17.94 23.43
N CYS A 47 31.94 -17.18 24.39
CA CYS A 47 31.24 -16.06 25.01
C CYS A 47 30.95 -14.94 24.00
N MET A 48 31.93 -14.60 23.14
CA MET A 48 31.74 -13.62 22.08
C MET A 48 30.71 -14.09 21.04
N CYS A 49 30.77 -15.37 20.64
CA CYS A 49 29.79 -15.96 19.71
C CYS A 49 28.38 -15.98 20.31
N LEU A 50 28.23 -16.33 21.59
CA LEU A 50 26.93 -16.29 22.28
C LEU A 50 26.41 -14.86 22.43
N GLY A 51 27.27 -13.91 22.77
CA GLY A 51 26.91 -12.49 22.83
C GLY A 51 26.43 -11.94 21.48
N LEU A 52 27.15 -12.25 20.40
CA LEU A 52 26.74 -11.87 19.04
C LEU A 52 25.43 -12.56 18.64
N ALA A 53 25.24 -13.83 18.97
CA ALA A 53 24.00 -14.54 18.69
C ALA A 53 22.80 -13.92 19.43
N LEU A 54 22.98 -13.48 20.68
CA LEU A 54 21.95 -12.80 21.46
C LEU A 54 21.63 -11.39 20.92
N ILE A 55 22.64 -10.66 20.45
CA ILE A 55 22.41 -9.35 19.82
C ILE A 55 21.67 -9.53 18.49
N LEU A 56 22.09 -10.48 17.66
CA LEU A 56 21.43 -10.76 16.38
C LEU A 56 19.99 -11.25 16.59
N SER A 57 19.75 -12.13 17.56
CA SER A 57 18.40 -12.56 17.89
C SER A 57 17.55 -11.40 18.41
N GLY A 58 18.12 -10.53 19.25
CA GLY A 58 17.46 -9.31 19.72
C GLY A 58 17.09 -8.36 18.57
N VAL A 59 17.98 -8.17 17.59
CA VAL A 59 17.71 -7.35 16.40
C VAL A 59 16.62 -7.97 15.53
N VAL A 60 16.65 -9.28 15.31
CA VAL A 60 15.62 -9.97 14.52
C VAL A 60 14.26 -9.92 15.21
N VAL A 61 14.21 -10.19 16.52
CA VAL A 61 12.95 -10.17 17.30
C VAL A 61 12.43 -8.74 17.45
N GLY A 62 13.29 -7.78 17.77
CA GLY A 62 12.92 -6.37 17.86
C GLY A 62 12.49 -5.80 16.51
N GLY A 63 13.21 -6.14 15.44
CA GLY A 63 12.84 -5.81 14.07
C GLY A 63 11.51 -6.42 13.66
N ALA A 64 11.26 -7.70 13.99
CA ALA A 64 9.99 -8.35 13.73
C ALA A 64 8.83 -7.75 14.55
N TYR A 65 9.09 -7.34 15.80
CA TYR A 65 8.09 -6.69 16.65
C TYR A 65 7.72 -5.30 16.14
N LEU A 66 8.72 -4.47 15.83
CA LEU A 66 8.50 -3.14 15.22
C LEU A 66 7.84 -3.27 13.85
N TYR A 67 8.25 -4.25 13.03
CA TYR A 67 7.63 -4.52 11.74
C TYR A 67 6.16 -4.89 11.90
N ARG A 68 5.85 -5.80 12.84
CA ARG A 68 4.46 -6.17 13.14
C ARG A 68 3.65 -4.99 13.65
N TYR A 69 4.21 -4.18 14.54
CA TYR A 69 3.50 -3.06 15.14
C TYR A 69 3.18 -1.97 14.11
N TYR A 70 4.17 -1.52 13.33
CA TYR A 70 3.97 -0.43 12.38
C TYR A 70 3.36 -0.89 11.04
N PHE A 71 3.88 -1.95 10.42
CA PHE A 71 3.46 -2.32 9.06
C PHE A 71 2.16 -3.15 9.03
N THR A 72 1.81 -3.88 10.10
CA THR A 72 0.55 -4.67 10.10
C THR A 72 -0.67 -3.78 10.32
N GLU A 73 -0.50 -2.61 10.96
CA GLU A 73 -1.59 -1.68 11.23
C GLU A 73 -1.83 -0.70 10.06
N GLU A 74 -0.76 -0.23 9.39
CA GLU A 74 -0.84 0.72 8.27
C GLU A 74 -1.21 0.08 6.91
N GLU A 75 -0.89 -1.20 6.66
CA GLU A 75 -1.06 -1.83 5.34
C GLU A 75 -2.06 -2.99 5.30
N LYS A 76 -3.19 -2.91 6.03
CA LYS A 76 -4.25 -3.91 5.86
C LYS A 76 -4.80 -3.84 4.43
N MET A 77 -4.54 -4.89 3.66
CA MET A 77 -5.11 -5.10 2.33
C MET A 77 -6.27 -6.07 2.46
N TYR A 78 -7.46 -5.59 2.12
CA TYR A 78 -8.68 -6.38 2.18
C TYR A 78 -8.92 -7.03 0.82
N PHE A 79 -9.29 -8.31 0.85
CA PHE A 79 -9.78 -9.05 -0.31
C PHE A 79 -11.29 -9.18 -0.16
N CYS A 80 -12.04 -8.30 -0.83
CA CYS A 80 -13.49 -8.34 -0.77
C CYS A 80 -14.01 -9.20 -1.93
N GLY A 81 -14.81 -10.22 -1.60
CA GLY A 81 -15.49 -11.07 -2.57
C GLY A 81 -17.00 -10.96 -2.37
N VAL A 82 -17.67 -10.11 -3.12
CA VAL A 82 -19.12 -9.92 -2.99
C VAL A 82 -19.84 -10.80 -4.00
N ASN A 83 -20.70 -11.70 -3.51
CA ASN A 83 -21.59 -12.48 -4.36
C ASN A 83 -22.83 -11.64 -4.68
N TYR A 84 -23.07 -11.36 -5.97
CA TYR A 84 -24.28 -10.70 -6.44
C TYR A 84 -25.06 -11.63 -7.39
N ARG A 85 -26.39 -11.57 -7.33
CA ARG A 85 -27.29 -12.30 -8.24
C ARG A 85 -28.04 -11.30 -9.10
N GLU A 86 -27.72 -11.23 -10.39
CA GLU A 86 -28.32 -10.25 -11.32
C GLU A 86 -29.86 -10.27 -11.34
N GLU A 87 -30.47 -11.43 -11.13
CA GLU A 87 -31.93 -11.62 -11.15
C GLU A 87 -32.67 -10.92 -10.02
N ASN A 88 -32.02 -10.71 -8.86
CA ASN A 88 -32.63 -10.01 -7.73
C ASN A 88 -32.64 -8.48 -7.92
N TYR A 89 -31.94 -7.96 -8.93
CA TYR A 89 -31.67 -6.52 -9.06
C TYR A 89 -32.00 -5.96 -10.46
N ARG A 90 -32.42 -6.78 -11.43
CA ARG A 90 -33.10 -6.28 -12.62
C ARG A 90 -34.49 -5.82 -12.21
N MET A 91 -34.73 -4.51 -12.21
CA MET A 91 -36.09 -3.98 -12.29
C MET A 91 -36.78 -4.67 -13.47
N ARG A 92 -37.94 -5.26 -13.20
CA ARG A 92 -38.72 -6.11 -14.10
C ARG A 92 -39.36 -5.26 -15.21
N ASP A 93 -38.54 -4.64 -16.06
CA ASP A 93 -38.99 -3.72 -17.11
C ASP A 93 -38.91 -4.30 -18.53
N SER A 94 -38.66 -5.60 -18.67
CA SER A 94 -38.82 -6.28 -19.96
C SER A 94 -39.32 -7.70 -19.74
N GLN A 95 -40.63 -7.86 -19.76
CA GLN A 95 -41.24 -9.10 -20.23
C GLN A 95 -40.76 -9.31 -21.66
N GLU A 96 -39.86 -10.28 -21.84
CA GLU A 96 -39.53 -11.05 -23.06
C GLU A 96 -38.05 -11.47 -22.93
N ASP A 97 -37.76 -12.65 -22.38
CA ASP A 97 -37.51 -13.82 -23.23
C ASP A 97 -37.26 -15.09 -22.39
N THR A 98 -37.95 -16.11 -22.86
CA THR A 98 -37.97 -17.55 -22.64
C THR A 98 -36.63 -18.24 -22.41
N GLY A 99 -36.59 -19.22 -21.50
CA GLY A 99 -35.81 -20.45 -21.71
C GLY A 99 -34.75 -20.84 -20.68
N MET A 100 -35.08 -21.92 -19.95
CA MET A 100 -34.19 -22.88 -19.27
C MET A 100 -33.62 -22.48 -17.89
N ASP A 101 -34.16 -23.15 -16.85
CA ASP A 101 -33.64 -23.22 -15.49
C ASP A 101 -32.20 -23.80 -15.49
N LEU A 102 -31.20 -22.94 -15.64
CA LEU A 102 -29.83 -23.22 -15.20
C LEU A 102 -29.69 -22.65 -13.78
N PRO A 103 -29.11 -23.35 -12.79
CA PRO A 103 -28.96 -22.79 -11.46
C PRO A 103 -28.18 -21.47 -11.56
N THR A 104 -28.86 -20.35 -11.29
CA THR A 104 -28.33 -19.00 -11.42
C THR A 104 -27.03 -18.88 -10.65
N ALA A 105 -25.91 -18.91 -11.37
CA ALA A 105 -24.59 -18.81 -10.76
C ALA A 105 -24.49 -17.45 -10.05
N SER A 106 -24.28 -17.46 -8.74
CA SER A 106 -23.88 -16.27 -8.00
C SER A 106 -22.61 -15.71 -8.66
N LYS A 107 -22.70 -14.50 -9.22
CA LYS A 107 -21.53 -13.83 -9.80
C LYS A 107 -20.73 -13.25 -8.64
N ARG A 108 -19.44 -13.56 -8.57
CA ARG A 108 -18.54 -13.06 -7.53
C ARG A 108 -17.69 -11.94 -8.10
N ILE A 109 -17.81 -10.74 -7.53
CA ILE A 109 -16.88 -9.63 -7.77
C ILE A 109 -15.78 -9.79 -6.73
N GLU A 110 -14.55 -9.89 -7.20
CA GLU A 110 -13.37 -9.88 -6.35
C GLU A 110 -12.70 -8.54 -6.53
N GLU A 111 -12.44 -7.81 -5.45
CA GLU A 111 -11.71 -6.55 -5.48
C GLU A 111 -10.70 -6.50 -4.34
N ARG A 112 -9.64 -5.73 -4.55
CA ARG A 112 -8.61 -5.50 -3.54
C ARG A 112 -8.68 -4.07 -3.06
N VAL A 113 -8.92 -3.90 -1.76
CA VAL A 113 -9.11 -2.59 -1.15
C VAL A 113 -7.98 -2.33 -0.16
N ARG A 114 -7.31 -1.19 -0.30
CA ARG A 114 -6.37 -0.65 0.68
C ARG A 114 -6.92 0.68 1.19
N VAL A 115 -7.10 0.77 2.50
CA VAL A 115 -7.69 1.94 3.17
C VAL A 115 -6.61 2.66 3.96
N LEU A 116 -6.24 3.87 3.51
CA LEU A 116 -5.28 4.75 4.15
C LEU A 116 -6.04 5.72 5.07
N LYS A 117 -6.22 5.30 6.33
CA LYS A 117 -7.11 5.97 7.29
C LYS A 117 -6.66 7.38 7.64
N ASP A 118 -5.36 7.61 7.77
CA ASP A 118 -4.80 8.88 8.20
C ASP A 118 -4.69 9.88 7.04
N GLU A 119 -4.45 9.37 5.84
CA GLU A 119 -4.40 10.12 4.60
C GLU A 119 -5.79 10.39 4.03
N GLY A 120 -6.83 9.73 4.54
CA GLY A 120 -8.20 9.89 4.06
C GLY A 120 -8.37 9.40 2.62
N VAL A 121 -7.72 8.28 2.27
CA VAL A 121 -7.68 7.77 0.89
C VAL A 121 -8.04 6.29 0.84
N GLU A 122 -8.79 5.91 -0.18
CA GLU A 122 -9.10 4.51 -0.50
C GLU A 122 -8.56 4.19 -1.88
N LEU A 123 -7.88 3.04 -1.96
CA LEU A 123 -7.31 2.50 -3.19
C LEU A 123 -8.00 1.16 -3.47
N ILE A 124 -8.71 1.08 -4.59
CA ILE A 124 -9.50 -0.11 -4.97
C ILE A 124 -8.99 -0.62 -6.31
N ASN A 125 -8.60 -1.89 -6.36
CA ASN A 125 -8.17 -2.55 -7.58
C ASN A 125 -9.18 -3.64 -7.97
N ILE A 126 -9.72 -3.49 -9.18
CA ILE A 126 -10.75 -4.33 -9.77
C ILE A 126 -10.08 -5.20 -10.85
N PRO A 127 -9.90 -6.51 -10.59
CA PRO A 127 -9.39 -7.44 -11.57
C PRO A 127 -10.40 -7.69 -12.69
N VAL A 128 -9.94 -8.33 -13.76
CA VAL A 128 -10.82 -8.74 -14.86
C VAL A 128 -11.88 -9.71 -14.33
N PRO A 129 -13.18 -9.37 -14.41
CA PRO A 129 -14.24 -10.23 -13.91
C PRO A 129 -14.42 -11.45 -14.81
N LYS A 130 -14.68 -12.62 -14.20
CA LYS A 130 -14.84 -13.89 -14.93
C LYS A 130 -16.20 -14.03 -15.63
N PHE A 131 -17.18 -13.20 -15.27
CA PHE A 131 -18.61 -13.43 -15.58
C PHE A 131 -19.39 -12.18 -16.02
N SER A 132 -18.72 -11.03 -16.20
CA SER A 132 -19.36 -9.78 -16.64
C SER A 132 -18.49 -9.07 -17.67
N ASP A 133 -19.11 -8.30 -18.57
CA ASP A 133 -18.37 -7.42 -19.51
C ASP A 133 -17.90 -6.13 -18.83
N SER A 134 -17.62 -6.17 -17.53
CA SER A 134 -17.11 -5.02 -16.79
C SER A 134 -15.62 -4.90 -17.01
N ASP A 135 -15.17 -3.66 -17.12
CA ASP A 135 -13.78 -3.33 -17.34
C ASP A 135 -12.98 -3.48 -16.05
N PRO A 136 -11.74 -4.01 -16.13
CA PRO A 136 -10.80 -3.93 -15.04
C PRO A 136 -10.40 -2.48 -14.80
N ALA A 137 -10.30 -2.07 -13.54
CA ALA A 137 -10.00 -0.69 -13.20
C ALA A 137 -9.26 -0.55 -11.87
N ASP A 138 -8.51 0.55 -11.75
CA ASP A 138 -7.97 1.02 -10.48
C ASP A 138 -8.71 2.32 -10.08
N ILE A 139 -9.17 2.39 -8.84
CA ILE A 139 -9.96 3.51 -8.33
C ILE A 139 -9.26 4.11 -7.12
N VAL A 140 -9.23 5.44 -7.07
CA VAL A 140 -8.76 6.22 -5.93
C VAL A 140 -9.88 7.14 -5.46
N HIS A 141 -10.32 6.99 -4.23
CA HIS A 141 -11.13 8.00 -3.54
C HIS A 141 -10.22 8.83 -2.65
N ASP A 142 -10.06 10.11 -2.97
CA ASP A 142 -9.31 11.06 -2.14
C ASP A 142 -10.30 12.00 -1.44
N PHE A 143 -10.57 11.75 -0.16
CA PHE A 143 -11.54 12.52 0.63
C PHE A 143 -11.02 13.92 0.99
N ASN A 144 -9.70 14.08 1.04
CA ASN A 144 -9.07 15.39 1.29
C ASN A 144 -9.21 16.31 0.08
N ARG A 145 -9.04 15.75 -1.14
CA ARG A 145 -9.26 16.48 -2.41
C ARG A 145 -10.72 16.49 -2.85
N LYS A 146 -11.56 15.63 -2.28
CA LYS A 146 -12.97 15.40 -2.66
C LYS A 146 -13.08 14.99 -4.14
N LEU A 147 -12.19 14.12 -4.57
CA LEU A 147 -12.14 13.62 -5.94
C LEU A 147 -12.13 12.09 -5.94
N THR A 148 -12.79 11.51 -6.92
CA THR A 148 -12.60 10.11 -7.31
C THR A 148 -11.88 10.08 -8.65
N ALA A 149 -10.89 9.21 -8.79
CA ALA A 149 -10.26 8.90 -10.06
C ALA A 149 -10.46 7.42 -10.40
N TYR A 150 -10.89 7.14 -11.62
CA TYR A 150 -11.02 5.80 -12.20
C TYR A 150 -9.98 5.67 -13.31
N LEU A 151 -9.09 4.69 -13.21
CA LEU A 151 -8.21 4.27 -14.30
C LEU A 151 -8.81 3.02 -14.93
N ASP A 152 -9.39 3.17 -16.12
CA ASP A 152 -9.81 2.03 -16.93
C ASP A 152 -8.57 1.35 -17.52
N LEU A 153 -8.29 0.13 -17.07
CA LEU A 153 -7.09 -0.61 -17.48
C LEU A 153 -7.20 -1.16 -18.90
N ARG A 154 -8.42 -1.35 -19.42
CA ARG A 154 -8.66 -1.81 -20.79
C ARG A 154 -8.42 -0.69 -21.79
N LEU A 155 -8.93 0.50 -21.50
CA LEU A 155 -8.79 1.68 -22.35
C LEU A 155 -7.49 2.46 -22.09
N ASN A 156 -6.83 2.20 -20.96
CA ASN A 156 -5.66 2.93 -20.50
C ASN A 156 -5.93 4.45 -20.40
N LYS A 157 -7.15 4.80 -19.96
CA LYS A 157 -7.65 6.17 -19.76
C LYS A 157 -7.99 6.39 -18.30
N CYS A 158 -7.69 7.59 -17.79
CA CYS A 158 -8.11 8.01 -16.47
C CYS A 158 -9.31 8.95 -16.55
N TYR A 159 -10.22 8.84 -15.60
CA TYR A 159 -11.42 9.63 -15.50
C TYR A 159 -11.56 10.18 -14.08
N VAL A 160 -11.89 11.46 -13.95
CA VAL A 160 -11.89 12.16 -12.65
C VAL A 160 -13.23 12.84 -12.44
N ILE A 161 -13.79 12.69 -11.24
CA ILE A 161 -15.09 13.24 -10.86
C ILE A 161 -15.06 13.78 -9.43
N PRO A 162 -15.86 14.81 -9.09
CA PRO A 162 -16.10 15.16 -7.70
C PRO A 162 -16.65 13.97 -6.90
N LEU A 163 -16.01 13.68 -5.78
CA LEU A 163 -16.39 12.61 -4.85
C LEU A 163 -17.77 12.88 -4.28
N ASN A 164 -18.65 11.88 -4.32
CA ASN A 164 -19.95 11.95 -3.66
C ASN A 164 -19.84 11.35 -2.25
N THR A 165 -19.51 12.20 -1.27
CA THR A 165 -19.31 11.78 0.13
C THR A 165 -20.58 11.27 0.82
N SER A 166 -21.75 11.45 0.21
CA SER A 166 -23.01 10.89 0.73
C SER A 166 -23.22 9.43 0.29
N VAL A 167 -22.51 8.98 -0.74
CA VAL A 167 -22.63 7.65 -1.34
C VAL A 167 -21.42 6.79 -0.97
N VAL A 168 -20.21 7.32 -1.19
CA VAL A 168 -18.95 6.62 -0.89
C VAL A 168 -18.71 6.62 0.62
N MET A 169 -18.52 5.43 1.18
CA MET A 169 -18.27 5.27 2.63
C MET A 169 -16.90 5.85 2.99
N PRO A 170 -16.75 6.67 4.05
CA PRO A 170 -15.45 7.22 4.43
C PRO A 170 -14.46 6.16 4.96
N PRO A 171 -13.13 6.41 4.90
CA PRO A 171 -12.09 5.41 5.15
C PRO A 171 -12.20 4.69 6.50
N LYS A 172 -12.49 5.41 7.58
CA LYS A 172 -12.62 4.81 8.92
C LYS A 172 -13.80 3.83 8.98
N SER A 173 -14.97 4.29 8.54
CA SER A 173 -16.18 3.46 8.49
C SER A 173 -16.05 2.31 7.50
N PHE A 174 -15.36 2.53 6.39
CA PHE A 174 -15.14 1.50 5.38
C PHE A 174 -14.22 0.40 5.89
N ALA A 175 -13.12 0.76 6.54
CA ALA A 175 -12.25 -0.22 7.19
C ALA A 175 -12.97 -1.02 8.28
N GLU A 176 -13.79 -0.39 9.11
CA GLU A 176 -14.62 -1.09 10.11
C GLU A 176 -15.61 -2.06 9.46
N LEU A 177 -16.24 -1.67 8.34
CA LEU A 177 -17.11 -2.57 7.58
C LEU A 177 -16.32 -3.77 7.05
N LEU A 178 -15.14 -3.55 6.48
CA LEU A 178 -14.29 -4.60 5.94
C LEU A 178 -13.79 -5.56 7.04
N ASP A 179 -13.39 -5.04 8.21
CA ASP A 179 -13.02 -5.85 9.37
C ASP A 179 -14.21 -6.73 9.83
N ASN A 180 -15.45 -6.20 9.82
CA ASN A 180 -16.65 -6.97 10.17
C ASN A 180 -17.02 -8.03 9.12
N ILE A 181 -16.79 -7.75 7.85
CA ILE A 181 -16.97 -8.73 6.76
C ILE A 181 -15.96 -9.88 6.94
N GLU A 182 -14.68 -9.55 7.20
CA GLU A 182 -13.62 -10.54 7.41
C GLU A 182 -13.89 -11.40 8.66
N ALA A 183 -14.37 -10.79 9.74
CA ALA A 183 -14.76 -11.49 10.97
C ALA A 183 -16.04 -12.34 10.82
N GLY A 184 -16.77 -12.22 9.70
CA GLY A 184 -18.04 -12.92 9.47
C GLY A 184 -19.21 -12.40 10.33
N THR A 185 -19.04 -11.27 11.01
CA THR A 185 -20.09 -10.61 11.80
C THR A 185 -21.06 -9.81 10.93
N TYR A 186 -20.68 -9.54 9.68
CA TYR A 186 -21.51 -8.89 8.68
C TYR A 186 -21.60 -9.72 7.39
N LEU A 187 -22.83 -10.05 6.98
CA LEU A 187 -23.10 -10.67 5.68
C LEU A 187 -23.63 -9.59 4.73
N PRO A 188 -22.86 -9.17 3.70
CA PRO A 188 -23.29 -8.11 2.81
C PRO A 188 -24.50 -8.56 1.99
N GLN A 189 -25.65 -7.90 2.21
CA GLN A 189 -26.80 -7.94 1.30
C GLN A 189 -26.64 -6.80 0.29
N SER A 190 -25.66 -6.92 -0.60
CA SER A 190 -25.37 -5.87 -1.57
C SER A 190 -26.45 -5.80 -2.64
N TYR A 191 -27.01 -4.62 -2.88
CA TYR A 191 -27.82 -4.33 -4.07
C TYR A 191 -26.98 -3.68 -5.16
N LEU A 192 -27.48 -3.65 -6.39
CA LEU A 192 -26.81 -2.99 -7.52
C LEU A 192 -27.38 -1.58 -7.71
N VAL A 193 -26.53 -0.57 -7.61
CA VAL A 193 -26.85 0.82 -7.96
C VAL A 193 -26.21 1.11 -9.32
N ARG A 194 -26.98 1.69 -10.24
CA ARG A 194 -26.46 2.12 -11.55
C ARG A 194 -26.30 3.61 -11.56
N GLU A 195 -25.14 4.08 -11.99
CA GLU A 195 -24.89 5.48 -12.27
C GLU A 195 -24.36 5.64 -13.68
N GLN A 196 -24.78 6.71 -14.35
CA GLN A 196 -24.30 7.05 -15.68
C GLN A 196 -23.51 8.35 -15.60
N MET A 197 -22.31 8.33 -16.16
CA MET A 197 -21.36 9.43 -16.23
C MET A 197 -21.09 9.78 -17.69
N MET A 198 -20.99 11.08 -17.96
CA MET A 198 -20.66 11.61 -19.28
C MET A 198 -19.25 12.20 -19.24
N VAL A 199 -18.45 11.90 -20.25
CA VAL A 199 -17.16 12.55 -20.46
C VAL A 199 -17.39 13.98 -20.97
N THR A 200 -16.86 14.98 -20.25
CA THR A 200 -17.12 16.40 -20.56
C THR A 200 -15.91 17.18 -21.06
N GLY A 201 -14.69 16.71 -20.79
CA GLY A 201 -13.48 17.38 -21.27
C GLY A 201 -12.20 16.68 -20.86
N LYS A 202 -11.09 17.05 -21.50
CA LYS A 202 -9.75 16.56 -21.16
C LYS A 202 -9.16 17.37 -20.00
N VAL A 203 -8.43 16.71 -19.12
CA VAL A 203 -7.66 17.32 -18.02
C VAL A 203 -6.20 17.42 -18.46
N GLU A 204 -5.71 18.64 -18.61
CA GLU A 204 -4.32 18.90 -19.03
C GLU A 204 -3.32 18.78 -17.86
N HIS A 205 -3.71 19.26 -16.67
CA HIS A 205 -2.84 19.37 -15.50
C HIS A 205 -3.21 18.35 -14.41
N VAL A 206 -2.85 17.08 -14.65
CA VAL A 206 -3.09 15.96 -13.73
C VAL A 206 -2.34 16.12 -12.40
N ASP A 207 -1.21 16.84 -12.41
CA ASP A 207 -0.39 17.15 -11.23
C ASP A 207 -1.13 17.94 -10.15
N GLN A 208 -2.20 18.66 -10.52
CA GLN A 208 -3.00 19.46 -9.59
C GLN A 208 -4.06 18.64 -8.85
N LEU A 209 -4.28 17.37 -9.24
CA LEU A 209 -5.34 16.53 -8.69
C LEU A 209 -4.99 15.89 -7.34
N GLY A 210 -3.74 16.04 -6.88
CA GLY A 210 -3.25 15.45 -5.63
C GLY A 210 -2.32 14.26 -5.86
N TYR A 211 -1.53 13.92 -4.84
CA TYR A 211 -0.44 12.94 -4.95
C TYR A 211 -0.94 11.55 -5.40
N PHE A 212 -2.04 11.06 -4.80
CA PHE A 212 -2.57 9.72 -5.09
C PHE A 212 -3.17 9.63 -6.49
N ILE A 213 -4.01 10.60 -6.86
CA ILE A 213 -4.62 10.66 -8.21
C ILE A 213 -3.55 10.88 -9.27
N TYR A 214 -2.55 11.73 -9.01
CA TYR A 214 -1.40 11.89 -9.90
C TYR A 214 -0.66 10.57 -10.08
N GLY A 215 -0.37 9.85 -8.98
CA GLY A 215 0.28 8.53 -9.04
C GLY A 215 -0.49 7.54 -9.92
N LEU A 216 -1.82 7.54 -9.84
CA LEU A 216 -2.70 6.69 -10.64
C LEU A 216 -2.72 7.08 -12.12
N CYS A 217 -2.87 8.38 -12.42
CA CYS A 217 -3.22 8.86 -13.76
C CYS A 217 -2.03 9.42 -14.54
N ARG A 218 -0.83 9.48 -13.95
CA ARG A 218 0.37 9.98 -14.62
C ARG A 218 0.65 9.22 -15.92
N GLY A 219 0.79 9.98 -17.00
CA GLY A 219 1.09 9.42 -18.33
C GLY A 219 -0.10 8.75 -19.02
N LYS A 220 -1.33 8.99 -18.54
CA LYS A 220 -2.58 8.52 -19.14
C LYS A 220 -3.40 9.71 -19.62
N ASP A 221 -4.17 9.51 -20.69
CA ASP A 221 -5.17 10.49 -21.09
C ASP A 221 -6.23 10.58 -19.98
N THR A 222 -6.37 11.77 -19.41
CA THR A 222 -7.24 12.02 -18.25
C THR A 222 -8.42 12.88 -18.65
N TYR A 223 -9.63 12.49 -18.28
CA TYR A 223 -10.87 13.18 -18.63
C TYR A 223 -11.71 13.50 -17.40
N LYS A 224 -12.48 14.58 -17.49
CA LYS A 224 -13.47 14.95 -16.47
C LYS A 224 -14.78 14.25 -16.76
N LEU A 225 -15.41 13.74 -15.71
CA LEU A 225 -16.75 13.17 -15.74
C LEU A 225 -17.77 14.09 -15.08
N GLU A 226 -19.00 14.04 -15.57
CA GLU A 226 -20.17 14.61 -14.93
C GLU A 226 -21.27 13.56 -14.81
N ARG A 227 -21.96 13.54 -13.66
CA ARG A 227 -23.06 12.60 -13.43
C ARG A 227 -24.25 13.02 -14.28
N ARG A 228 -24.80 12.08 -15.04
CA ARG A 228 -26.04 12.31 -15.77
C ARG A 228 -27.20 12.15 -14.80
N GLU A 229 -27.86 13.26 -14.47
CA GLU A 229 -29.10 13.20 -13.71
C GLU A 229 -30.14 12.44 -14.55
N THR A 230 -30.77 11.44 -13.93
CA THR A 230 -31.88 10.71 -14.54
C THR A 230 -33.10 11.62 -14.61
N VAL A 231 -33.15 12.49 -15.62
CA VAL A 231 -34.35 13.28 -15.89
C VAL A 231 -35.44 12.32 -16.33
N PHE A 232 -36.51 12.20 -15.54
CA PHE A 232 -37.73 11.47 -15.90
C PHE A 232 -38.30 12.07 -17.20
N GLY A 233 -38.13 11.37 -18.32
CA GLY A 233 -38.59 11.81 -19.64
C GLY A 233 -38.09 10.93 -20.77
N ILE A 234 -38.75 11.01 -21.93
CA ILE A 234 -38.35 10.32 -23.16
C ILE A 234 -37.04 10.95 -23.65
N GLN A 235 -35.92 10.30 -23.35
CA GLN A 235 -34.62 10.70 -23.89
C GLN A 235 -34.39 10.00 -25.23
N LYS A 236 -33.97 10.78 -26.23
CA LYS A 236 -33.59 10.29 -27.55
C LYS A 236 -32.48 9.25 -27.40
N ARG A 237 -32.68 8.03 -27.91
CA ARG A 237 -31.70 6.93 -27.85
C ARG A 237 -30.55 7.24 -28.82
N GLU A 238 -29.61 8.06 -28.40
CA GLU A 238 -28.28 8.09 -29.02
C GLU A 238 -27.49 6.90 -28.48
N ALA A 239 -26.98 6.05 -29.37
CA ALA A 239 -26.15 4.91 -29.00
C ALA A 239 -24.77 5.43 -28.60
N LEU A 240 -24.66 5.92 -27.37
CA LEU A 240 -23.39 6.35 -26.80
C LEU A 240 -22.47 5.14 -26.62
N ASN A 241 -21.19 5.32 -26.91
CA ASN A 241 -20.19 4.30 -26.61
C ASN A 241 -19.88 4.36 -25.12
N CYS A 242 -20.41 3.38 -24.37
CA CYS A 242 -20.27 3.33 -22.92
C CYS A 242 -19.46 2.11 -22.49
N HIS A 243 -18.67 2.30 -21.45
CA HIS A 243 -17.91 1.28 -20.75
C HIS A 243 -18.45 1.19 -19.32
N LYS A 244 -18.34 0.01 -18.70
CA LYS A 244 -18.93 -0.24 -17.38
C LYS A 244 -17.86 -0.73 -16.42
N ILE A 245 -17.81 -0.15 -15.23
CA ILE A 245 -16.96 -0.58 -14.12
C ILE A 245 -17.88 -0.98 -12.97
N LEU A 246 -17.65 -2.17 -12.41
CA LEU A 246 -18.38 -2.69 -11.26
C LEU A 246 -17.46 -2.73 -10.04
N HIS A 247 -17.89 -2.12 -8.93
CA HIS A 247 -17.11 -2.09 -7.69
C HIS A 247 -17.98 -1.86 -6.45
N PHE A 248 -17.43 -2.13 -5.26
CA PHE A 248 -18.12 -1.94 -3.99
C PHE A 248 -17.72 -0.59 -3.36
N GLU A 249 -18.60 0.41 -3.44
CA GLU A 249 -18.37 1.75 -2.87
C GLU A 249 -18.80 1.87 -1.39
N ASN A 250 -19.71 0.99 -0.96
CA ASN A 250 -20.39 1.04 0.34
C ASN A 250 -21.00 -0.35 0.60
N LYS A 251 -22.12 -0.47 1.31
CA LYS A 251 -22.87 -1.74 1.51
C LYS A 251 -23.55 -2.28 0.24
N PHE A 252 -23.24 -1.72 -0.93
CA PHE A 252 -23.83 -2.05 -2.22
C PHE A 252 -22.78 -2.00 -3.33
N VAL A 253 -23.07 -2.67 -4.44
CA VAL A 253 -22.24 -2.65 -5.65
C VAL A 253 -22.73 -1.52 -6.54
N VAL A 254 -21.79 -0.76 -7.10
CA VAL A 254 -22.06 0.30 -8.06
C VAL A 254 -21.61 -0.13 -9.44
N GLU A 255 -22.53 -0.02 -10.40
CA GLU A 255 -22.26 -0.10 -11.84
C GLU A 255 -22.11 1.32 -12.39
N THR A 256 -20.88 1.72 -12.61
CA THR A 256 -20.52 3.01 -13.18
C THR A 256 -20.44 2.88 -14.70
N LEU A 257 -21.41 3.47 -15.41
CA LEU A 257 -21.44 3.56 -16.86
C LEU A 257 -20.77 4.87 -17.30
N ILE A 258 -19.59 4.80 -17.90
CA ILE A 258 -18.86 5.95 -18.44
C ILE A 258 -19.14 6.00 -19.95
N CYS A 259 -19.76 7.07 -20.41
CA CYS A 259 -20.16 7.25 -21.80
C CYS A 259 -19.40 8.41 -22.46
N GLU A 260 -18.94 8.18 -23.68
CA GLU A 260 -18.38 9.22 -24.55
C GLU A 260 -19.50 9.84 -25.40
N PRO A 261 -19.50 11.18 -25.60
CA PRO A 261 -20.46 11.89 -26.45
C PRO A 261 -20.29 11.58 -27.95
#